data_AF-A0A1R1DFV4-F1
#
_entry.id   AF-A0A1R1DFV4-F1
#
_cell.length_a   1.000
_cell.length_b   1.000
_cell.length_c   1.000
_cell.angle_alpha   90.00
_cell.angle_beta   90.00
_cell.angle_gamma   90.00
#
_symmetry.space_group_name_H-M   'P 1'
#
loop_
_entity.id
_entity.type
_entity.pdbx_description
1 polymer ?
#
loop_
_entity_poly.entity_id
_entity_poly.type
_entity_poly.pdbx_seq_one_letter_code
_entity_poly.pdbx_strand_id
1 'polypeptide(L)'
;MENKLTPKQLKRQQEREIIDEYHRFVSEQALEPLYQSFLEWKSGKLPYFELTELIHLFHKKNQEIYKDFEYTERRELILLAKMKLGRLTEDDIIENKRILELWGYEDKNI
;
A
#
# COMPACT_ATOMS: atom_id res chain seq x y z
N MET A 1 33.38 15.67 -0.17
CA MET A 1 33.37 14.63 0.88
C MET A 1 32.13 13.79 0.64
N GLU A 2 32.28 12.51 0.31
CA GLU A 2 31.14 11.59 0.24
C GLU A 2 30.53 11.51 1.63
N ASN A 3 29.34 12.07 1.80
CA ASN A 3 28.62 12.02 3.06
C ASN A 3 28.04 10.61 3.20
N LYS A 4 28.87 9.65 3.63
CA LYS A 4 28.44 8.27 3.86
C LYS A 4 27.46 8.25 5.02
N LEU A 5 26.24 7.81 4.74
CA LEU A 5 25.20 7.62 5.75
C LEU A 5 25.68 6.61 6.80
N THR A 6 25.34 6.87 8.05
CA THR A 6 25.52 5.86 9.11
C THR A 6 24.59 4.68 8.87
N PRO A 7 24.89 3.47 9.39
CA PRO A 7 24.02 2.30 9.25
C PRO A 7 22.58 2.56 9.71
N LYS A 8 22.40 3.36 10.77
CA LYS A 8 21.08 3.76 11.27
C LYS A 8 20.33 4.68 10.30
N GLN A 9 21.03 5.59 9.65
CA GLN A 9 20.44 6.46 8.63
C GLN A 9 20.07 5.68 7.38
N LEU A 10 20.94 4.77 6.93
CA LEU A 10 20.67 3.91 5.79
C LEU A 10 19.43 3.03 6.03
N LYS A 11 19.33 2.39 7.21
CA LYS A 11 18.13 1.62 7.57
C LYS A 11 16.86 2.48 7.53
N ARG A 12 16.89 3.68 8.12
CA ARG A 12 15.75 4.61 8.10
C ARG A 12 15.35 5.03 6.69
N GLN A 13 16.32 5.20 5.80
CA GLN A 13 16.07 5.51 4.40
C GLN A 13 15.38 4.34 3.70
N GLN A 14 15.91 3.12 3.82
CA GLN A 14 15.32 1.90 3.25
C GLN A 14 13.89 1.68 3.76
N GLU A 15 13.64 1.93 5.05
CA GLU A 15 12.31 1.87 5.65
C GLU A 15 11.35 2.92 5.08
N ARG A 16 11.83 4.11 4.70
CA ARG A 16 10.98 5.12 4.03
C ARG A 16 10.68 4.70 2.60
N GLU A 17 11.69 4.25 1.86
CA GLU A 17 11.55 3.82 0.48
C GLU A 17 10.51 2.69 0.32
N ILE A 18 10.52 1.70 1.23
CA ILE A 18 9.54 0.61 1.17
C ILE A 18 8.12 1.07 1.54
N ILE A 19 7.98 2.02 2.48
CA ILE A 19 6.68 2.61 2.83
C ILE A 19 6.14 3.43 1.65
N ASP A 20 6.99 4.25 1.04
CA ASP A 20 6.63 5.10 -0.10
C ASP A 20 6.20 4.24 -1.30
N GLU A 21 6.93 3.15 -1.57
CA GLU A 21 6.57 2.21 -2.63
C GLU A 21 5.24 1.50 -2.34
N TYR A 22 5.02 1.07 -1.09
CA TYR A 22 3.76 0.46 -0.69
C TYR A 22 2.59 1.45 -0.78
N HIS A 23 2.78 2.69 -0.35
CA HIS A 23 1.78 3.76 -0.48
C HIS A 23 1.40 4.00 -1.94
N ARG A 24 2.39 4.10 -2.82
CA ARG A 24 2.17 4.21 -4.27
C ARG A 24 1.36 3.02 -4.78
N PHE A 25 1.77 1.80 -4.46
CA PHE A 25 1.11 0.58 -4.90
C PHE A 25 -0.38 0.55 -4.53
N VAL A 26 -0.75 0.80 -3.27
CA VAL A 26 -2.16 0.77 -2.86
C VAL A 26 -2.97 1.94 -3.42
N SER A 27 -2.33 3.10 -3.60
CA SER A 27 -2.96 4.27 -4.20
C SER A 27 -3.29 4.03 -5.67
N GLU A 28 -2.33 3.51 -6.44
CA GLU A 28 -2.52 3.16 -7.85
C GLU A 28 -3.59 2.07 -8.01
N GLN A 29 -3.58 1.03 -7.17
CA GLN A 29 -4.64 0.02 -7.17
C GLN A 29 -6.03 0.59 -6.87
N ALA A 30 -6.12 1.63 -6.02
CA ALA A 30 -7.38 2.29 -5.74
C ALA A 30 -7.83 3.25 -6.84
N LEU A 31 -6.88 3.89 -7.52
CA LEU A 31 -7.12 4.82 -8.62
C LEU A 31 -7.51 4.14 -9.93
N GLU A 32 -6.96 2.95 -10.21
CA GLU A 32 -7.16 2.28 -11.50
C GLU A 32 -8.65 2.05 -11.85
N PRO A 33 -9.52 1.56 -10.95
CA PRO A 33 -10.95 1.43 -11.24
C PRO A 33 -11.64 2.78 -11.52
N LEU A 34 -11.22 3.85 -10.81
CA LEU A 34 -11.75 5.19 -11.04
C LEU A 34 -11.33 5.71 -12.42
N TYR A 35 -10.07 5.46 -12.81
CA TYR A 35 -9.58 5.79 -14.15
C TYR A 35 -10.39 5.09 -15.25
N GLN A 36 -10.67 3.79 -15.09
CA GLN A 36 -11.54 3.07 -16.02
C GLN A 36 -12.94 3.69 -16.10
N SER A 37 -13.50 4.11 -14.96
CA SER A 37 -14.80 4.80 -14.92
C SER A 37 -14.80 6.11 -15.72
N PHE A 38 -13.70 6.87 -15.67
CA PHE A 38 -13.53 8.07 -16.51
C PHE A 38 -13.49 7.73 -18.00
N LEU A 39 -12.83 6.63 -18.40
CA LEU A 39 -12.81 6.17 -19.79
C LEU A 39 -14.21 5.76 -20.27
N GLU A 40 -14.96 5.04 -19.45
CA GLU A 40 -16.33 4.64 -19.74
C GLU A 40 -17.26 5.85 -19.91
N TRP A 41 -17.17 6.82 -18.99
CA TRP A 41 -17.92 8.08 -19.10
C TRP A 41 -17.57 8.85 -20.38
N LYS A 42 -16.28 8.99 -20.69
CA LYS A 42 -15.82 9.67 -21.91
C LYS A 42 -16.33 8.99 -23.18
N SER A 43 -16.53 7.67 -23.15
CA SER A 43 -17.10 6.90 -24.26
C SER A 43 -18.63 6.93 -24.34
N GLY A 44 -19.32 7.54 -23.36
CA GLY A 44 -20.78 7.57 -23.26
C GLY A 44 -21.42 6.32 -22.68
N LYS A 45 -20.61 5.36 -22.19
CA LYS A 45 -21.09 4.11 -21.58
C LYS A 45 -21.54 4.29 -20.13
N LEU A 46 -20.97 5.27 -19.43
CA LEU A 46 -21.26 5.59 -18.05
C LEU A 46 -21.91 6.99 -17.96
N PRO A 47 -23.13 7.12 -17.42
CA PRO A 47 -23.75 8.42 -17.16
C PRO A 47 -22.93 9.27 -16.19
N TYR A 48 -22.99 10.60 -16.32
CA TYR A 48 -22.19 11.50 -15.48
C TYR A 48 -22.48 11.34 -13.98
N PHE A 49 -23.74 11.06 -13.60
CA PHE A 49 -24.12 10.93 -12.19
C PHE A 49 -23.54 9.66 -11.55
N GLU A 50 -23.38 8.58 -12.32
CA GLU A 50 -22.73 7.37 -11.84
C GLU A 50 -21.23 7.59 -11.64
N LEU A 51 -20.57 8.30 -12.58
CA LEU A 51 -19.18 8.72 -12.41
C LEU A 51 -18.99 9.56 -11.14
N THR A 52 -19.90 10.51 -10.87
CA THR A 52 -19.80 11.31 -9.64
C THR A 52 -19.92 10.46 -8.38
N GLU A 53 -20.81 9.46 -8.34
CA GLU A 53 -20.90 8.55 -7.19
C GLU A 53 -19.63 7.70 -7.03
N LEU A 54 -19.04 7.22 -8.13
CA LEU A 54 -17.78 6.48 -8.10
C LEU A 54 -16.61 7.33 -7.59
N ILE A 55 -16.57 8.62 -7.94
CA ILE A 55 -15.60 9.58 -7.38
C ILE A 55 -15.79 9.71 -5.86
N HIS A 56 -17.03 9.82 -5.36
CA HIS A 56 -17.29 9.89 -3.91
C HIS A 56 -16.86 8.61 -3.18
N LEU A 57 -17.11 7.44 -3.76
CA LEU A 57 -16.68 6.16 -3.20
C LEU A 57 -15.15 6.06 -3.17
N PHE A 58 -14.47 6.50 -4.23
CA PHE A 58 -13.02 6.60 -4.26
C PHE A 58 -12.50 7.53 -3.15
N HIS A 59 -13.09 8.71 -2.95
CA HIS A 59 -12.67 9.62 -1.89
C HIS A 59 -12.74 8.97 -0.50
N LYS A 60 -13.80 8.22 -0.21
CA LYS A 60 -13.91 7.45 1.05
C LYS A 60 -12.80 6.41 1.16
N LYS A 61 -12.56 5.63 0.11
CA LYS A 61 -11.48 4.62 0.09
C LYS A 61 -10.10 5.27 0.29
N ASN A 62 -9.84 6.39 -0.37
CA ASN A 62 -8.58 7.12 -0.25
C ASN A 62 -8.37 7.71 1.15
N GLN A 63 -9.46 8.11 1.82
CA GLN A 63 -9.39 8.50 3.23
C GLN A 63 -8.99 7.32 4.13
N GLU A 64 -9.53 6.11 3.90
CA GLU A 64 -9.09 4.93 4.65
C GLU A 64 -7.61 4.59 4.38
N ILE A 65 -7.15 4.67 3.13
CA ILE A 65 -5.72 4.52 2.81
C ILE A 65 -4.88 5.54 3.59
N TYR A 66 -5.29 6.81 3.62
CA TYR A 66 -4.56 7.82 4.40
C TYR A 66 -4.49 7.45 5.89
N LYS A 67 -5.62 7.03 6.49
CA LYS A 67 -5.68 6.62 7.89
C LYS A 67 -4.78 5.42 8.18
N ASP A 68 -4.72 4.45 7.28
CA ASP A 68 -3.86 3.27 7.44
C ASP A 68 -2.39 3.69 7.54
N PHE A 69 -1.94 4.68 6.77
CA PHE A 69 -0.54 5.14 6.82
C PHE A 69 -0.25 6.11 7.97
N GLU A 70 -1.23 6.91 8.39
CA GLU A 70 -1.08 7.88 9.47
C GLU A 70 -1.13 7.20 10.85
N TYR A 71 -2.01 6.21 11.03
CA TYR A 71 -2.33 5.65 12.35
C TYR A 71 -1.75 4.25 12.59
N THR A 72 -1.20 3.58 11.58
CA THR A 72 -0.51 2.31 11.78
C THR A 72 0.88 2.53 12.36
N GLU A 73 1.22 1.78 13.40
CA GLU A 73 2.55 1.80 13.98
C GLU A 73 3.63 1.49 12.93
N ARG A 74 4.71 2.27 12.94
CA ARG A 74 5.71 2.24 11.87
C ARG A 74 6.30 0.84 11.62
N ARG A 75 6.47 0.03 12.67
CA ARG A 75 6.97 -1.35 12.55
C ARG A 75 5.97 -2.24 11.80
N GLU A 76 4.69 -2.13 12.13
CA GLU A 76 3.61 -2.89 11.47
C GLU A 76 3.45 -2.44 10.02
N LEU A 77 3.54 -1.13 9.75
CA LEU A 77 3.47 -0.60 8.39
C LEU A 77 4.60 -1.13 7.49
N ILE A 78 5.83 -1.23 8.02
CA ILE A 78 6.96 -1.82 7.30
C ILE A 78 6.71 -3.30 7.02
N LEU A 79 6.23 -4.07 8.00
CA LEU A 79 5.92 -5.49 7.82
C LEU A 79 4.81 -5.68 6.77
N LEU A 80 3.74 -4.89 6.84
CA LEU A 80 2.64 -4.91 5.89
C LEU A 80 3.12 -4.55 4.48
N ALA A 81 3.98 -3.53 4.35
CA ALA A 81 4.60 -3.16 3.09
C ALA A 81 5.43 -4.31 2.50
N LYS A 82 6.29 -4.94 3.30
CA LYS A 82 7.05 -6.13 2.88
C LYS A 82 6.14 -7.26 2.43
N MET A 83 5.07 -7.55 3.17
CA MET A 83 4.11 -8.59 2.81
C MET A 83 3.43 -8.29 1.47
N LYS A 84 2.85 -7.09 1.31
CA LYS A 84 2.12 -6.71 0.10
C LYS A 84 3.01 -6.57 -1.13
N LEU A 85 4.29 -6.22 -0.95
CA LEU A 85 5.28 -6.14 -2.02
C LEU A 85 6.05 -7.46 -2.27
N GLY A 86 5.77 -8.52 -1.51
CA GLY A 86 6.45 -9.82 -1.68
C GLY A 86 7.93 -9.82 -1.26
N ARG A 87 8.27 -9.04 -0.23
CA ARG A 87 9.64 -8.81 0.28
C ARG A 87 9.82 -9.21 1.75
N LEU A 88 8.98 -10.10 2.27
CA LEU A 88 9.19 -10.68 3.60
C LEU A 88 10.47 -11.53 3.60
N THR A 89 11.28 -11.41 4.64
CA THR A 89 12.38 -12.34 4.91
C THR A 89 11.90 -13.51 5.76
N GLU A 90 12.71 -14.57 5.86
CA GLU A 90 12.43 -15.69 6.76
C GLU A 90 12.27 -15.23 8.21
N ASP A 91 13.14 -14.33 8.69
CA ASP A 91 13.03 -13.73 10.01
C ASP A 91 11.72 -12.96 10.19
N ASP A 92 11.29 -12.18 9.19
CA ASP A 92 10.01 -11.46 9.26
C ASP A 92 8.85 -12.45 9.43
N ILE A 93 8.87 -13.58 8.71
CA ILE A 93 7.83 -14.63 8.78
C ILE A 93 7.84 -15.31 10.14
N ILE A 94 9.01 -15.72 10.62
CA ILE A 94 9.17 -16.44 11.90
C ILE A 94 8.74 -15.54 13.06
N GLU A 95 9.22 -14.30 13.12
CA GLU A 95 8.93 -13.37 14.22
C GLU A 95 7.47 -12.89 14.23
N ASN A 96 6.83 -12.81 13.06
CA ASN A 96 5.51 -12.17 12.91
C ASN A 96 4.42 -13.12 12.39
N LYS A 97 4.64 -14.44 12.48
CA LYS A 97 3.75 -15.48 11.93
C LYS A 97 2.26 -15.23 12.21
N ARG A 98 1.91 -15.00 13.49
CA ARG A 98 0.50 -14.83 13.92
C ARG A 98 -0.19 -13.63 13.27
N ILE A 99 0.51 -12.49 13.16
CA ILE A 99 -0.09 -11.28 12.56
C ILE A 99 -0.14 -11.39 11.03
N LEU A 100 0.86 -12.04 10.42
CA LEU A 100 0.85 -12.35 9.00
C LEU A 100 -0.30 -13.28 8.61
N GLU A 101 -0.55 -14.34 9.38
CA GLU A 101 -1.70 -15.24 9.20
C GLU A 101 -3.03 -14.48 9.33
N LEU A 102 -3.15 -13.58 10.32
CA LEU A 102 -4.34 -12.71 10.47
C LEU A 102 -4.56 -11.82 9.26
N TRP A 103 -3.48 -11.37 8.61
CA TRP A 103 -3.53 -10.57 7.39
C TRP A 103 -3.66 -11.39 6.10
N GLY A 104 -3.86 -12.72 6.23
CA GLY A 104 -4.07 -13.63 5.10
C GLY A 104 -2.79 -13.95 4.33
N TYR A 105 -1.63 -13.87 4.97
CA TYR A 105 -0.39 -14.40 4.40
C TYR A 105 -0.44 -15.93 4.44
N GLU A 106 -0.42 -16.54 3.26
CA GLU A 106 -0.23 -17.98 3.09
C GLU A 106 1.23 -18.22 2.70
N ASP A 107 1.97 -18.93 3.55
CA ASP A 107 3.35 -19.32 3.24
C ASP A 107 3.32 -20.35 2.11
N LYS A 108 3.75 -19.92 0.92
CA LYS A 108 3.74 -20.75 -0.30
C LYS A 108 4.87 -21.78 -0.34
N ASN A 109 5.67 -21.91 0.72
CA ASN A 109 6.78 -22.87 0.82
C ASN A 109 6.41 -24.17 1.58
N ILE A 110 5.12 -24.48 1.73
CA ILE A 110 4.61 -25.76 2.24
C ILE A 110 4.00 -26.59 1.11
#